data_AF-A0A127SDJ3-F1
#
_entry.id   AF-A0A127SDJ3-F1
#
_cell.length_a   1.000
_cell.length_b   1.000
_cell.length_c   1.000
_cell.angle_alpha   90.00
_cell.angle_beta   90.00
_cell.angle_gamma   90.00
#
_symmetry.space_group_name_H-M   'P 1'
#
loop_
_entity.id
_entity.type
_entity.pdbx_description
1 polymer ?
#
loop_
_entity_poly.entity_id
_entity_poly.type
_entity_poly.pdbx_seq_one_letter_code
_entity_poly.pdbx_strand_id
1 'polypeptide(L)' 'MSYDEMELDKIGDRKTALFLIMSDTDTTFNFVIAMLQSQLFNLLCDKADDEYGGRLPVHVRVIADEFANIG' A
#
# COMPACT_ATOMS: atom_id res chain seq x y z
N MET A 1 -16.28 -13.92 -3.48
CA MET A 1 -15.87 -12.57 -3.05
C MET A 1 -14.78 -12.77 -2.03
N SER A 2 -13.50 -12.56 -2.39
CA SER A 2 -12.45 -12.50 -1.38
C SER A 2 -12.61 -11.16 -0.68
N TYR A 3 -12.98 -11.18 0.59
CA TYR A 3 -13.02 -9.97 1.40
C TYR A 3 -11.59 -9.45 1.54
N ASP A 4 -11.35 -8.20 1.16
CA ASP A 4 -10.13 -7.48 1.52
C ASP A 4 -10.28 -7.01 2.97
N GLU A 5 -9.71 -7.75 3.92
CA GLU A 5 -9.72 -7.37 5.34
C GLU A 5 -8.77 -6.21 5.65
N MET A 6 -7.84 -5.87 4.75
CA MET A 6 -6.85 -4.81 4.99
C MET A 6 -7.35 -3.42 4.61
N GLU A 7 -8.45 -3.32 3.85
CA GLU A 7 -9.06 -2.06 3.41
C GLU A 7 -8.02 -1.10 2.78
N LEU A 8 -7.13 -1.62 1.93
CA LEU A 8 -5.99 -0.84 1.41
C LEU A 8 -6.45 0.36 0.58
N ASP A 9 -7.59 0.24 -0.10
CA ASP A 9 -8.24 1.32 -0.84
C ASP A 9 -8.69 2.48 0.07
N LYS A 10 -8.91 2.24 1.37
CA LYS A 10 -9.38 3.25 2.32
C LYS A 10 -8.28 4.12 2.91
N ILE A 11 -7.01 3.81 2.66
CA ILE A 11 -5.86 4.58 3.17
C ILE A 11 -5.88 6.03 2.65
N GLY A 12 -6.47 6.27 1.47
CA GLY A 12 -6.69 7.60 0.88
C GLY A 12 -7.96 8.32 1.32
N ASP A 13 -8.94 7.61 1.88
CA ASP A 13 -10.27 8.15 2.22
C ASP A 13 -10.28 8.74 3.63
N ARG A 14 -9.55 8.09 4.55
CA ARG A 14 -9.47 8.44 5.97
C ARG A 14 -8.05 8.31 6.47
N LYS A 15 -7.74 9.03 7.55
CA LYS A 15 -6.44 8.94 8.20
C LYS A 15 -6.17 7.50 8.66
N THR A 16 -5.16 6.89 8.07
CA THR A 16 -4.76 5.50 8.32
C THR A 16 -3.24 5.45 8.48
N ALA A 17 -2.75 4.58 9.36
CA ALA A 17 -1.34 4.27 9.50
C ALA A 17 -1.14 2.77 9.28
N LEU A 18 -0.36 2.42 8.26
CA LEU A 18 0.01 1.05 7.92
C LEU A 18 1.50 0.85 8.19
N PHE A 19 1.83 -0.20 8.95
CA PHE A 19 3.21 -0.58 9.22
C PHE A 19 3.48 -1.95 8.61
N LEU A 20 4.47 -2.02 7.72
CA LEU A 20 4.95 -3.27 7.15
C LEU A 20 6.26 -3.62 7.85
N ILE A 21 6.25 -4.67 8.66
CA ILE A 21 7.41 -5.09 9.47
C ILE A 21 8.02 -6.31 8.79
N MET A 22 9.30 -6.21 8.43
CA MET A 22 10.06 -7.28 7.79
C MET A 22 11.09 -7.84 8.75
N SER A 23 11.53 -9.07 8.51
CA SER A 23 12.66 -9.66 9.20
C SER A 23 13.94 -9.34 8.43
N ASP A 24 14.94 -8.76 9.11
CA ASP A 24 16.22 -8.44 8.50
C ASP A 24 17.01 -9.70 8.07
N THR A 25 16.65 -10.86 8.62
CA THR A 25 17.38 -12.12 8.39
C THR A 25 16.61 -13.14 7.56
N ASP A 26 15.31 -12.94 7.37
CA ASP A 26 14.44 -13.89 6.65
C ASP A 26 13.73 -13.20 5.48
N THR A 27 14.27 -13.42 4.28
CA THR A 27 13.76 -12.85 3.03
C THR A 27 12.60 -13.66 2.43
N THR A 28 12.18 -14.75 3.06
CA THR A 28 11.18 -15.69 2.50
C THR A 28 9.88 -14.98 2.12
N PHE A 29 9.48 -13.94 2.86
CA PHE A 29 8.22 -13.22 2.66
C PHE A 29 8.36 -11.86 1.97
N ASN A 30 9.56 -11.49 1.49
CA ASN A 30 9.76 -10.20 0.81
C ASN A 30 8.83 -10.06 -0.41
N PHE A 31 8.55 -11.15 -1.12
CA PHE A 31 7.63 -11.15 -2.26
C PHE A 31 6.20 -10.76 -1.88
N VAL A 32 5.73 -11.11 -0.66
CA VAL A 32 4.39 -10.76 -0.20
C VAL A 32 4.28 -9.26 -0.01
N ILE A 33 5.34 -8.64 0.52
CA ILE A 33 5.39 -7.21 0.78
C ILE A 33 5.51 -6.43 -0.52
N ALA A 34 6.33 -6.90 -1.47
CA ALA A 34 6.40 -6.35 -2.81
C ALA A 34 5.04 -6.39 -3.52
N MET A 35 4.31 -7.51 -3.40
CA MET A 35 2.97 -7.66 -3.95
C MET A 35 1.98 -6.71 -3.28
N LEU A 36 1.99 -6.61 -1.94
CA LEU A 36 1.12 -5.71 -1.18
C LEU A 36 1.36 -4.25 -1.58
N GLN A 37 2.62 -3.82 -1.66
CA GLN A 37 2.96 -2.46 -2.09
C GLN A 37 2.46 -2.18 -3.50
N SER A 38 2.70 -3.11 -4.44
CA SER A 38 2.21 -2.97 -5.82
C SER A 38 0.69 -2.82 -5.89
N GLN A 39 -0.06 -3.66 -5.14
CA GLN A 39 -1.52 -3.57 -5.08
C GLN A 39 -1.99 -2.26 -4.42
N LEU A 40 -1.36 -1.87 -3.31
CA LEU A 40 -1.67 -0.62 -2.62
C LEU A 40 -1.56 0.60 -3.55
N PHE A 41 -0.45 0.72 -4.29
CA PHE A 41 -0.27 1.86 -5.19
C PHE A 41 -1.28 1.85 -6.33
N ASN A 42 -1.54 0.70 -6.94
CA ASN A 42 -2.55 0.60 -8.01
C ASN A 42 -3.93 1.00 -7.52
N LEU A 43 -4.40 0.45 -6.39
CA LEU A 43 -5.70 0.76 -5.82
C LEU A 43 -5.84 2.26 -5.47
N LEU A 44 -4.79 2.87 -4.91
CA LEU A 44 -4.81 4.28 -4.56
C LEU A 44 -4.82 5.19 -5.81
N CYS A 45 -4.10 4.82 -6.86
CA CYS A 45 -4.11 5.55 -8.14
C CYS A 45 -5.46 5.42 -8.84
N ASP A 46 -5.96 4.20 -9.02
CA ASP A 46 -7.27 3.92 -9.63
C ASP A 46 -8.36 4.72 -8.92
N LYS A 47 -8.33 4.72 -7.58
CA LYS A 47 -9.30 5.47 -6.78
C LYS A 47 -9.13 6.98 -6.88
N ALA A 48 -7.90 7.48 -6.94
CA ALA A 48 -7.65 8.90 -7.15
C ALA A 48 -8.27 9.36 -8.48
N ASP A 49 -8.05 8.58 -9.54
CA ASP A 49 -8.47 8.92 -10.90
C ASP A 49 -9.98 8.71 -11.10
N ASP A 50 -10.53 7.57 -10.70
CA ASP A 50 -11.91 7.17 -10.98
C ASP A 50 -12.94 7.79 -10.00
N GLU A 51 -12.59 7.93 -8.71
CA GLU A 51 -13.53 8.40 -7.68
C GLU A 51 -13.34 9.86 -7.28
N TYR A 52 -12.11 10.39 -7.33
CA TYR A 52 -11.78 11.71 -6.80
C TYR A 52 -11.23 12.71 -7.82
N GLY A 53 -11.23 12.36 -9.11
CA GLY A 53 -10.85 13.28 -10.19
C GLY A 53 -9.36 13.66 -10.20
N GLY A 54 -8.49 12.72 -9.84
CA GLY A 54 -7.04 12.80 -9.91
C GLY A 54 -6.32 13.06 -8.58
N ARG A 55 -7.03 13.10 -7.44
CA ARG A 55 -6.38 13.28 -6.12
C ARG A 55 -7.21 12.74 -4.96
N LEU A 56 -6.58 11.89 -4.14
CA LEU A 56 -7.18 11.38 -2.90
C LEU A 56 -7.50 12.49 -1.88
N PRO A 57 -8.59 12.37 -1.10
CA PRO A 57 -8.96 13.33 -0.05
C PRO A 57 -7.90 13.49 1.03
N VAL A 58 -7.25 12.39 1.43
CA VAL A 58 -6.14 12.39 2.38
C VAL A 58 -4.83 12.14 1.63
N HIS A 59 -3.84 12.99 1.85
CA HIS A 59 -2.52 12.80 1.26
C HIS A 59 -1.82 11.58 1.87
N VAL A 60 -1.56 10.58 1.03
CA VAL A 60 -0.83 9.37 1.42
C VAL A 60 0.68 9.64 1.30
N ARG A 61 1.41 9.40 2.39
CA ARG A 61 2.88 9.45 2.42
C ARG A 61 3.40 8.05 2.71
N VAL A 62 4.28 7.56 1.86
CA VAL A 62 5.00 6.30 2.07
C VAL A 62 6.44 6.63 2.48
N ILE A 63 6.89 6.04 3.58
CA ILE A 63 8.28 6.06 4.01
C ILE A 63 8.77 4.63 3.87
N ALA A 64 9.58 4.38 2.85
CA ALA A 64 10.13 3.06 2.58
C ALA A 64 11.65 3.13 2.72
N ASP A 65 12.13 2.65 3.86
CA ASP A 65 13.56 2.57 4.18
C ASP A 65 14.25 1.48 3.34
N GLU A 66 13.50 0.43 3.00
CA GLU A 66 14.05 -0.81 2.42
C GLU A 66 13.74 -0.98 0.92
N PHE A 67 13.49 0.13 0.21
CA PHE A 67 13.00 0.08 -1.19
C PHE A 67 13.96 -0.62 -2.16
N ALA A 68 15.26 -0.66 -1.86
CA ALA A 68 16.27 -1.33 -2.68
C ALA A 68 16.25 -2.86 -2.54
N ASN A 69 15.71 -3.39 -1.44
CA ASN A 69 15.64 -4.82 -1.15
C ASN A 69 14.25 -5.41 -1.44
N ILE A 70 13.33 -4.61 -1.98
CA ILE A 70 12.01 -5.01 -2.46
C ILE A 70 12.07 -5.08 -3.99
N GLY A 71 12.63 -6.18 -4.51
CA GLY A 71 12.82 -6.45 -5.94
C GLY A 71 13.51 -7.78 -6.20
#